data_AF-A0A7Y3KQ35-F1
#
_entry.id   AF-A0A7Y3KQ35-F1
#
_cell.length_a   1.000
_cell.length_b   1.000
_cell.length_c   1.000
_cell.angle_alpha   90.00
_cell.angle_beta   90.00
_cell.angle_gamma   90.00
#
_symmetry.space_group_name_H-M   'P 1'
#
loop_
_entity.id
_entity.type
_entity.pdbx_description
1 polymer ?
#
loop_
_entity_poly.entity_id
_entity_poly.type
_entity_poly.pdbx_seq_one_letter_code
_entity_poly.pdbx_strand_id
1 'polypeptide(L)' 'MQRSQLPDDLATLESQSIYILREAFARIDNPAMIWSIGKDSTALLWMARKAFLGEVPFPLVLL' A
#
# COMPACT_ATOMS: atom_id res chain seq x y z
N MET A 1 -8.79 -16.29 -13.96
CA MET A 1 -8.32 -15.90 -12.61
C MET A 1 -9.53 -15.55 -11.75
N GLN A 2 -9.94 -16.45 -10.85
CA GLN A 2 -10.97 -16.18 -9.86
C GLN A 2 -10.38 -15.19 -8.84
N ARG A 3 -10.85 -13.94 -8.84
CA ARG A 3 -10.63 -13.04 -7.70
C ARG A 3 -11.43 -13.63 -6.55
N SER A 4 -10.78 -14.30 -5.60
CA SER A 4 -11.41 -14.64 -4.33
C SER A 4 -11.92 -13.33 -3.73
N GLN A 5 -13.22 -13.17 -3.58
CA GLN A 5 -13.79 -12.05 -2.83
C GLN A 5 -13.15 -12.09 -1.44
N LEU A 6 -12.49 -10.99 -1.06
CA LEU A 6 -11.98 -10.85 0.30
C LEU A 6 -13.17 -10.90 1.25
N PRO A 7 -13.03 -11.45 2.46
CA PRO A 7 -14.01 -11.23 3.51
C PRO A 7 -14.32 -9.74 3.64
N ASP A 8 -15.59 -9.38 3.89
CA ASP A 8 -16.04 -7.97 3.87
C ASP A 8 -15.19 -7.04 4.77
N ASP A 9 -14.72 -7.55 5.91
CA ASP A 9 -13.82 -6.85 6.81
C ASP A 9 -12.47 -6.53 6.15
N LEU A 10 -11.90 -7.47 5.41
CA LEU A 10 -10.60 -7.31 4.75
C LEU A 10 -10.70 -6.40 3.52
N ALA A 11 -11.82 -6.44 2.80
CA ALA A 11 -12.09 -5.48 1.73
C ALA A 11 -12.18 -4.04 2.28
N THR A 12 -12.80 -3.87 3.45
CA THR A 12 -12.89 -2.58 4.14
C THR A 12 -11.52 -2.06 4.55
N LEU A 13 -10.70 -2.90 5.20
CA LEU A 13 -9.33 -2.56 5.59
C LEU A 13 -8.46 -2.23 4.36
N GLU A 14 -8.65 -2.93 3.25
CA GLU A 14 -7.94 -2.64 2.01
C GLU A 14 -8.29 -1.27 1.45
N SER A 15 -9.57 -0.94 1.38
CA SER A 15 -10.05 0.37 0.93
C SER A 15 -9.51 1.50 1.81
N GLN A 16 -9.55 1.33 3.14
CA GLN A 16 -9.02 2.30 4.10
C GLN A 16 -7.50 2.49 3.94
N SER A 17 -6.75 1.41 3.76
CA SER A 17 -5.30 1.47 3.56
C SER A 17 -4.94 2.23 2.28
N ILE A 18 -5.65 1.98 1.17
CA ILE A 18 -5.46 2.69 -0.10
C ILE A 18 -5.75 4.19 0.06
N TYR A 19 -6.84 4.53 0.76
CA TYR A 19 -7.19 5.92 1.05
C TYR A 19 -6.08 6.62 1.83
N ILE A 20 -5.58 6.01 2.91
CA ILE A 20 -4.50 6.57 3.73
C ILE A 20 -3.22 6.77 2.91
N LEU A 21 -2.84 5.81 2.07
CA LEU A 21 -1.65 5.92 1.23
C LEU A 21 -1.73 7.08 0.23
N ARG A 22 -2.92 7.31 -0.36
CA ARG A 22 -3.14 8.44 -1.28
C ARG A 22 -3.13 9.78 -0.55
N GLU A 23 -3.76 9.87 0.61
CA GLU A 23 -3.73 11.07 1.45
C GLU A 23 -2.31 11.39 1.92
N ALA A 24 -1.55 10.38 2.34
CA ALA A 24 -0.15 10.54 2.75
C ALA A 24 0.70 11.06 1.58
N PHE A 25 0.54 10.49 0.38
CA PHE A 25 1.23 10.97 -0.82
C PHE A 25 0.85 12.41 -1.19
N ALA A 26 -0.42 12.80 -1.01
CA ALA A 26 -0.87 14.16 -1.30
C ALA A 26 -0.39 15.21 -0.28
N ARG A 27 -0.05 14.80 0.95
CA ARG A 27 0.28 15.70 2.07
C ARG A 27 1.76 15.74 2.44
N ILE A 28 2.55 14.78 1.98
CA ILE A 28 3.99 14.66 2.30
C ILE A 28 4.77 15.01 1.02
N ASP A 29 5.66 15.99 1.09
CA ASP A 29 6.39 16.48 -0.09
C ASP A 29 7.36 15.44 -0.69
N ASN A 30 8.04 14.66 0.15
CA ASN A 30 9.00 13.63 -0.26
C ASN A 30 8.79 12.35 0.54
N PRO A 31 7.69 11.61 0.29
CA PRO A 31 7.43 10.38 1.02
C PRO A 31 8.46 9.31 0.63
N ALA A 32 8.76 8.43 1.56
CA ALA A 32 9.53 7.21 1.32
C ALA A 32 8.91 6.09 2.14
N MET A 33 8.93 4.87 1.61
CA MET A 33 8.44 3.70 2.32
C MET A 33 9.62 2.86 2.80
N ILE A 34 9.62 2.59 4.09
CA ILE A 34 10.58 1.71 4.73
C ILE A 34 10.17 0.26 4.48
N TRP A 35 11.06 -0.53 3.91
CA TRP A 35 10.82 -1.94 3.57
C TRP A 35 11.86 -2.82 4.23
N SER A 36 11.42 -3.74 5.10
CA SER A 36 12.31 -4.64 5.87
C SER A 36 12.28 -6.07 5.36
N ILE A 37 11.70 -6.32 4.18
CA ILE A 37 11.45 -7.67 3.62
C ILE A 37 10.51 -8.52 4.51
N GLY A 38 10.03 -7.98 5.64
CA GLY A 38 9.04 -8.64 6.50
C GLY A 38 7.64 -8.69 5.90
N LYS A 39 6.78 -9.55 6.44
CA LYS A 39 5.39 -9.72 5.98
C LYS A 39 4.58 -8.42 5.95
N ASP A 40 4.74 -7.58 6.97
CA ASP A 40 3.92 -6.37 7.14
C ASP A 40 4.36 -5.29 6.14
N SER A 41 5.67 -5.08 6.02
CA SER A 41 6.22 -4.13 5.05
C SER A 41 5.98 -4.58 3.60
N THR A 42 5.95 -5.89 3.34
CA THR A 42 5.62 -6.46 2.03
C THR A 42 4.12 -6.33 1.72
N ALA A 43 3.25 -6.52 2.71
CA ALA A 43 1.82 -6.23 2.56
C ALA A 43 1.60 -4.75 2.22
N LEU A 44 2.26 -3.84 2.96
CA LEU A 44 2.19 -2.40 2.71
C LEU A 44 2.68 -2.02 1.31
N LEU A 45 3.79 -2.62 0.82
CA LEU A 45 4.26 -2.47 -0.55
C LEU A 45 3.19 -2.88 -1.58
N TRP A 46 2.51 -4.00 -1.34
CA TRP A 46 1.41 -4.43 -2.19
C TRP A 46 0.22 -3.45 -2.17
N MET A 47 -0.10 -2.88 -1.01
CA MET A 47 -1.14 -1.84 -0.88
C MET A 47 -0.75 -0.56 -1.62
N ALA A 48 0.51 -0.14 -1.56
CA ALA A 48 1.00 1.00 -2.34
C ALA A 48 0.82 0.75 -3.84
N ARG A 49 1.19 -0.44 -4.33
CA ARG A 49 0.94 -0.81 -5.72
C ARG A 49 -0.54 -0.76 -6.07
N LYS A 50 -1.44 -1.24 -5.21
CA LYS A 50 -2.90 -1.11 -5.44
C LYS A 50 -3.36 0.36 -5.45
N ALA A 51 -2.82 1.18 -4.56
CA ALA A 51 -3.19 2.59 -4.45
C ALA A 51 -2.80 3.40 -5.70
N PHE A 52 -1.67 3.06 -6.33
CA PHE A 52 -1.10 3.81 -7.46
C PHE A 52 -1.04 2.98 -8.76
N LEU A 53 -2.09 2.19 -9.05
CA LEU A 53 -2.28 1.51 -10.34
C LEU A 53 -1.12 0.59 -10.78
N GLY A 54 -0.43 -0.01 -9.82
CA GLY A 54 0.68 -0.94 -10.02
C GLY A 54 2.06 -0.32 -9.80
N GLU A 55 2.14 1.01 -9.76
CA GLU A 55 3.35 1.79 -9.52
C GLU A 55 3.54 2.11 -8.03
N VAL A 56 4.74 2.54 -7.66
CA VAL A 56 5.04 3.06 -6.32
C VAL A 56 5.75 4.40 -6.55
N PRO A 57 5.07 5.55 -6.39
CA PRO A 57 5.57 6.86 -6.84
C PRO A 57 6.58 7.48 -5.86
N PHE A 58 7.20 6.67 -4.99
CA PHE A 58 8.16 7.11 -3.99
C PHE A 58 9.23 6.04 -3.74
N PRO A 59 10.41 6.44 -3.20
CA PRO A 59 11.49 5.51 -2.94
C PRO A 59 11.13 4.44 -1.90
N LEU A 60 11.65 3.24 -2.11
CA LEU A 60 11.70 2.18 -1.10
C LEU A 60 13.08 2.21 -0.43
N VAL A 61 13.09 2.33 0.90
CA VAL A 61 14.31 2.32 1.70
C VAL A 61 14.40 0.99 2.42
N LEU A 62 15.42 0.21 2.08
CA LEU A 62 15.70 -1.05 2.76
C LEU A 62 16.23 -0.78 4.17
N LEU A 63 15.65 -1.44 5.17
CA LEU A 63 16.20 -1.53 6.53
C LEU A 63 17.14 -2.73 6.68
#